data_AF-A0A3D3A837-F1
#
_entry.id   AF-A0A3D3A837-F1
#
_cell.length_a   1.000
_cell.length_b   1.000
_cell.length_c   1.000
_cell.angle_alpha   90.00
_cell.angle_beta   90.00
_cell.angle_gamma   90.00
#
_symmetry.space_group_name_H-M   'P 1'
#
loop_
_entity.id
_entity.type
_entity.pdbx_description
1 polymer ?
#
loop_
_entity_poly.entity_id
_entity_poly.type
_entity_poly.pdbx_seq_one_letter_code
_entity_poly.pdbx_strand_id
1 'polypeptide(L)'
;MAAAKKTKTPKPSPKPTKSGLSDDKLISIWADMARIRRFEERCGQVYAMGQIGGFCHLYIGQEAVVVGLQAVTQAGDQTITGYRDHAHMLACGMEPGRVMAELTGRMDGYSKGKGGSMHMFSVEKNFYGGHGIVGAQVPLGTGLAFANKYRGNDNVAFIYFGDGAANQGQGYESFNMAKLW
;
A
#
# COMPACT_ATOMS: atom_id res chain seq x y z
N MET A 1 55.84 -5.34 29.32
CA MET A 1 54.47 -4.85 29.56
C MET A 1 53.59 -5.25 28.37
N ALA A 2 52.76 -6.28 28.52
CA ALA A 2 51.83 -6.71 27.47
C ALA A 2 50.47 -6.01 27.68
N ALA A 3 49.99 -5.29 26.68
CA ALA A 3 48.72 -4.58 26.72
C ALA A 3 47.54 -5.57 26.69
N ALA A 4 46.67 -5.49 27.68
CA ALA A 4 45.46 -6.30 27.76
C ALA A 4 44.45 -5.91 26.66
N LYS A 5 44.07 -6.88 25.81
CA LYS A 5 42.97 -6.73 24.84
C LYS A 5 41.66 -6.51 25.60
N LYS A 6 41.01 -5.36 25.38
CA LYS A 6 39.64 -5.09 25.84
C LYS A 6 38.68 -6.08 25.16
N THR A 7 38.12 -7.00 25.94
CA THR A 7 37.01 -7.85 25.53
C THR A 7 35.77 -6.99 25.34
N LYS A 8 35.27 -6.91 24.09
CA LYS A 8 33.95 -6.33 23.80
C LYS A 8 32.90 -7.26 24.40
N THR A 9 32.14 -6.76 25.36
CA THR A 9 30.96 -7.42 25.89
C THR A 9 29.95 -7.65 24.75
N PRO A 10 29.39 -8.87 24.60
CA PRO A 10 28.33 -9.12 23.63
C PRO A 10 27.13 -8.22 23.96
N LYS A 11 26.57 -7.54 22.94
CA LYS A 11 25.29 -6.85 23.11
C LYS A 11 24.25 -7.89 23.56
N PRO A 12 23.43 -7.59 24.59
CA PRO A 12 22.37 -8.50 25.00
C PRO A 12 21.43 -8.74 23.82
N SER A 13 21.15 -10.01 23.54
CA SER A 13 20.19 -10.42 22.52
C SER A 13 18.82 -9.80 22.85
N PRO A 14 18.13 -9.15 21.89
CA PRO A 14 16.83 -8.54 22.14
C PRO A 14 15.86 -9.61 22.65
N LYS A 15 15.15 -9.29 23.75
CA LYS A 15 14.13 -10.18 24.30
C LYS A 15 13.04 -10.35 23.23
N PRO A 16 12.57 -11.57 22.96
CA PRO A 16 11.52 -11.79 21.97
C PRO A 16 10.28 -10.98 22.39
N THR A 17 9.86 -10.08 21.51
CA THR A 17 8.60 -9.35 21.68
C THR A 17 7.44 -10.34 21.55
N LYS A 18 6.28 -10.05 22.16
CA LYS A 18 5.08 -10.92 22.09
C LYS A 18 4.63 -11.24 20.66
N SER A 19 5.06 -10.45 19.67
CA SER A 19 4.74 -10.62 18.24
C SER A 19 5.73 -11.48 17.46
N GLY A 20 6.87 -11.89 18.05
CA GLY A 20 7.91 -12.65 17.33
C GLY A 20 8.70 -11.83 16.30
N LEU A 21 8.51 -10.50 16.24
CA LEU A 21 9.23 -9.61 15.33
C LEU A 21 10.50 -9.05 15.97
N SER A 22 11.55 -8.86 15.18
CA SER A 22 12.77 -8.18 15.63
C SER A 22 12.52 -6.68 15.82
N ASP A 23 13.31 -6.05 16.70
CA ASP A 23 13.25 -4.61 16.92
C ASP A 23 13.45 -3.83 15.61
N ASP A 24 14.40 -4.27 14.76
CA ASP A 24 14.64 -3.65 13.46
C ASP A 24 13.41 -3.70 12.55
N LYS A 25 12.69 -4.83 12.54
CA LYS A 25 11.46 -4.97 11.75
C LYS A 25 10.34 -4.08 12.31
N LEU A 26 10.20 -3.98 13.63
CA LEU A 26 9.24 -3.09 14.27
C LEU A 26 9.53 -1.62 13.97
N ILE A 27 10.80 -1.21 14.01
CA ILE A 27 11.23 0.14 13.66
C ILE A 27 10.93 0.43 12.19
N SER A 28 11.20 -0.51 11.28
CA SER A 28 10.87 -0.37 9.86
C SER A 28 9.37 -0.16 9.64
N ILE A 29 8.53 -1.01 10.23
CA ILE A 29 7.06 -0.93 10.11
C ILE A 29 6.57 0.41 10.67
N TRP A 30 7.06 0.84 11.83
CA TRP A 30 6.71 2.14 12.40
C TRP A 30 7.16 3.30 11.50
N ALA A 31 8.38 3.24 10.95
CA ALA A 31 8.91 4.28 10.07
C ALA A 31 8.09 4.41 8.78
N ASP A 32 7.62 3.30 8.21
CA ASP A 32 6.75 3.32 7.04
C ASP A 32 5.38 3.93 7.35
N MET A 33 4.75 3.57 8.48
CA MET A 33 3.51 4.20 8.93
C MET A 33 3.69 5.71 9.16
N ALA A 34 4.78 6.11 9.83
CA ALA A 34 5.09 7.52 10.08
C ALA A 34 5.35 8.29 8.77
N ARG A 35 6.04 7.68 7.80
CA ARG A 35 6.27 8.28 6.48
C ARG A 35 4.95 8.51 5.76
N ILE A 36 4.07 7.51 5.72
CA ILE A 36 2.73 7.63 5.13
C ILE A 36 1.96 8.77 5.81
N ARG A 37 1.88 8.79 7.14
CA ARG A 37 1.19 9.86 7.88
C ARG A 37 1.68 11.25 7.46
N ARG A 38 3.00 11.46 7.41
CA ARG A 38 3.58 12.77 7.05
C ARG A 38 3.33 13.13 5.60
N PHE A 39 3.35 12.15 4.70
CA PHE A 39 2.98 12.36 3.31
C PHE A 39 1.52 12.81 3.19
N GLU A 40 0.59 12.10 3.83
CA GLU A 40 -0.84 12.41 3.81
C GLU A 40 -1.16 13.78 4.42
N GLU A 41 -0.54 14.14 5.54
CA GLU A 41 -0.65 15.49 6.13
C GLU A 41 -0.19 16.57 5.15
N ARG A 42 0.89 16.31 4.40
CA ARG A 42 1.37 17.21 3.36
C ARG A 42 0.40 17.30 2.19
N CYS A 43 -0.18 16.18 1.74
CA CYS A 43 -1.24 16.17 0.74
C CYS A 43 -2.42 17.06 1.17
N GLY A 44 -2.86 16.93 2.43
CA GLY A 44 -3.92 17.76 3.00
C GLY A 44 -3.59 19.26 2.98
N GLN A 45 -2.35 19.62 3.35
CA GLN A 45 -1.89 21.01 3.29
C GLN A 45 -1.87 21.57 1.86
N VAL A 46 -1.28 20.82 0.92
CA VAL A 46 -1.13 21.24 -0.48
C VAL A 46 -2.50 21.34 -1.17
N TYR A 47 -3.43 20.45 -0.82
CA TYR A 47 -4.83 20.53 -1.25
C TYR A 47 -5.53 21.78 -0.71
N ALA A 48 -5.35 22.11 0.57
CA ALA A 48 -5.91 23.33 1.17
C ALA A 48 -5.34 24.62 0.56
N MET A 49 -4.13 24.58 0.01
CA MET A 49 -3.53 25.68 -0.76
C MET A 49 -4.06 25.76 -2.20
N GLY A 50 -4.94 24.85 -2.63
CA GLY A 50 -5.48 24.80 -4.00
C GLY A 50 -4.50 24.26 -5.04
N GLN A 51 -3.42 23.59 -4.63
CA GLN A 51 -2.40 23.06 -5.54
C GLN A 51 -2.68 21.65 -6.05
N ILE A 52 -3.62 20.94 -5.42
CA ILE A 52 -4.18 19.67 -5.90
C ILE A 52 -5.60 19.96 -6.35
N GLY A 53 -5.91 19.68 -7.62
CA GLY A 53 -7.24 19.89 -8.19
C GLY A 53 -8.15 18.67 -8.01
N GLY A 54 -9.47 18.90 -8.01
CA GLY A 54 -10.46 17.82 -7.97
C GLY A 54 -10.59 17.19 -6.59
N PHE A 55 -10.25 15.90 -6.47
CA PHE A 55 -10.43 15.11 -5.26
C PHE A 55 -9.09 14.84 -4.56
N CYS A 56 -9.11 14.66 -3.24
CA CYS A 56 -7.95 14.24 -2.43
C CYS A 56 -8.43 13.44 -1.22
N HIS A 57 -8.24 12.11 -1.25
CA HIS A 57 -8.75 11.20 -0.23
C HIS A 57 -7.64 10.68 0.68
N LEU A 58 -7.49 11.31 1.85
CA LEU A 58 -6.38 11.02 2.76
C LEU A 58 -6.53 9.68 3.51
N TYR A 59 -5.46 8.90 3.65
CA TYR A 59 -5.40 7.61 4.36
C TYR A 59 -5.08 7.73 5.87
N ILE A 60 -5.23 8.93 6.42
CA ILE A 60 -4.88 9.23 7.82
C ILE A 60 -5.65 8.32 8.79
N GLY A 61 -4.91 7.61 9.63
CA GLY A 61 -5.45 6.72 10.67
C GLY A 61 -5.57 5.26 10.25
N GLN A 62 -5.27 4.93 9.00
CA GLN A 62 -5.35 3.56 8.47
C GLN A 62 -3.98 2.96 8.13
N GLU A 63 -2.88 3.66 8.43
CA GLU A 63 -1.52 3.32 7.95
C GLU A 63 -1.10 1.89 8.33
N ALA A 64 -1.52 1.42 9.51
CA ALA A 64 -1.22 0.07 9.98
C ALA A 64 -1.82 -1.02 9.09
N VAL A 65 -2.96 -0.76 8.43
CA VAL A 65 -3.62 -1.72 7.54
C VAL A 65 -2.70 -2.04 6.38
N VAL A 66 -2.32 -1.01 5.62
CA VAL A 66 -1.54 -1.20 4.39
C VAL A 66 -0.10 -1.62 4.67
N VAL A 67 0.56 -1.03 5.68
CA VAL A 67 1.94 -1.41 6.04
C VAL A 67 1.97 -2.83 6.60
N GLY A 68 0.96 -3.23 7.38
CA GLY A 68 0.85 -4.57 7.93
C GLY A 68 0.73 -5.63 6.84
N LEU A 69 -0.17 -5.42 5.87
CA LEU A 69 -0.31 -6.34 4.73
C LEU A 69 0.95 -6.35 3.85
N GLN A 70 1.51 -5.18 3.53
CA GLN A 70 2.73 -5.08 2.73
C GLN A 70 3.93 -5.77 3.40
N ALA A 71 3.98 -5.83 4.73
CA ALA A 71 5.07 -6.49 5.44
C ALA A 71 5.12 -8.01 5.21
N VAL A 72 4.04 -8.62 4.68
CA VAL A 72 3.91 -10.06 4.41
C VAL A 72 3.67 -10.39 2.93
N THR A 73 3.64 -9.39 2.04
CA THR A 73 3.54 -9.63 0.58
C THR A 73 4.79 -10.31 0.04
N GLN A 74 4.63 -11.10 -1.02
CA GLN A 74 5.70 -11.70 -1.79
C GLN A 74 5.88 -11.01 -3.15
N ALA A 75 7.01 -11.28 -3.80
CA ALA A 75 7.27 -10.73 -5.12
C ALA A 75 6.31 -11.34 -6.15
N GLY A 76 5.53 -10.48 -6.81
CA GLY A 76 4.53 -10.90 -7.80
C GLY A 76 3.08 -10.78 -7.30
N ASP A 77 2.88 -10.66 -5.99
CA ASP A 77 1.57 -10.37 -5.43
C ASP A 77 1.03 -9.05 -5.98
N GLN A 78 -0.26 -9.04 -6.28
CA GLN A 78 -0.93 -7.85 -6.80
C GLN A 78 -1.70 -7.12 -5.71
N THR A 79 -1.79 -5.80 -5.84
CA THR A 79 -2.65 -4.98 -4.98
C THR A 79 -3.60 -4.15 -5.83
N ILE A 80 -4.87 -4.10 -5.44
CA ILE A 80 -5.91 -3.27 -6.06
C ILE A 80 -6.80 -2.67 -4.95
N THR A 81 -7.21 -1.41 -5.10
CA THR A 81 -7.94 -0.69 -4.05
C THR A 81 -8.97 0.30 -4.60
N GLY A 82 -9.75 0.91 -3.72
CA GLY A 82 -10.60 2.06 -4.06
C GLY A 82 -9.79 3.37 -4.16
N TYR A 83 -10.47 4.50 -4.21
CA TYR A 83 -9.90 5.83 -4.42
C TYR A 83 -9.00 6.39 -3.29
N ARG A 84 -8.79 5.65 -2.20
CA ARG A 84 -7.98 6.08 -1.04
C ARG A 84 -6.62 5.38 -1.08
N ASP A 85 -5.85 5.64 -2.12
CA ASP A 85 -4.79 4.75 -2.60
C ASP A 85 -3.35 5.27 -2.40
N HIS A 86 -3.17 6.51 -1.93
CA HIS A 86 -1.85 7.15 -1.78
C HIS A 86 -0.91 6.32 -0.90
N ALA A 87 -1.42 5.91 0.27
CA ALA A 87 -0.68 5.08 1.23
C ALA A 87 -0.33 3.70 0.66
N HIS A 88 -1.17 3.13 -0.21
CA HIS A 88 -0.90 1.86 -0.88
C HIS A 88 0.28 1.99 -1.83
N MET A 89 0.35 3.07 -2.61
CA MET A 89 1.51 3.32 -3.47
C MET A 89 2.81 3.40 -2.67
N LEU A 90 2.80 4.17 -1.57
CA LEU A 90 3.97 4.32 -0.72
C LEU A 90 4.39 2.99 -0.09
N ALA A 91 3.44 2.21 0.40
CA ALA A 91 3.71 0.88 0.94
C ALA A 91 4.29 -0.06 -0.13
N CYS A 92 3.76 -0.04 -1.37
CA CYS A 92 4.31 -0.81 -2.49
C CYS A 92 5.68 -0.30 -3.00
N GLY A 93 6.32 0.64 -2.31
CA GLY A 93 7.66 1.13 -2.61
C GLY A 93 7.70 2.13 -3.76
N MET A 94 6.59 2.81 -4.04
CA MET A 94 6.53 3.91 -5.00
C MET A 94 7.15 5.17 -4.40
N GLU A 95 7.76 6.00 -5.24
CA GLU A 95 8.52 7.17 -4.80
C GLU A 95 7.55 8.30 -4.40
N PRO A 96 7.63 8.84 -3.17
CA PRO A 96 6.71 9.85 -2.69
C PRO A 96 6.64 11.11 -3.56
N GLY A 97 7.77 11.59 -4.07
CA GLY A 97 7.82 12.73 -4.99
C GLY A 97 6.99 12.52 -6.24
N ARG A 98 7.06 11.35 -6.87
CA ARG A 98 6.23 10.98 -8.03
C ARG A 98 4.75 10.81 -7.69
N VAL A 99 4.41 10.34 -6.49
CA VAL A 99 3.02 10.34 -6.02
C VAL A 99 2.52 11.78 -5.88
N MET A 100 3.30 12.66 -5.24
CA MET A 100 2.96 14.09 -5.11
C MET A 100 2.87 14.80 -6.47
N ALA A 101 3.73 14.45 -7.42
CA ALA A 101 3.69 14.93 -8.78
C ALA A 101 2.36 14.57 -9.45
N GLU A 102 1.89 13.34 -9.29
CA GLU A 102 0.59 12.92 -9.82
C GLU A 102 -0.57 13.67 -9.17
N LEU A 103 -0.54 13.81 -7.83
CA LEU A 103 -1.55 14.59 -7.09
C LEU A 103 -1.62 16.05 -7.56
N THR A 104 -0.47 16.64 -7.88
CA THR A 104 -0.39 18.03 -8.35
C THR A 104 -0.46 18.17 -9.88
N GLY A 105 -0.87 17.12 -10.60
CA GLY A 105 -1.13 17.14 -12.03
C GLY A 105 0.12 17.33 -12.91
N ARG A 106 1.28 16.83 -12.48
CA ARG A 106 2.57 17.00 -13.15
C ARG A 106 2.95 15.79 -14.01
N MET A 107 3.75 16.02 -15.05
CA MET A 107 4.11 15.03 -16.07
C MET A 107 4.92 13.84 -15.54
N ASP A 108 5.68 14.06 -14.47
CA ASP A 108 6.52 13.07 -13.78
C ASP A 108 5.73 12.13 -12.84
N GLY A 109 4.44 12.43 -12.64
CA GLY A 109 3.50 11.56 -11.95
C GLY A 109 3.36 10.18 -12.60
N TYR A 110 2.92 9.19 -11.83
CA TYR A 110 2.80 7.80 -12.28
C TYR A 110 1.85 7.60 -13.46
N SER A 111 0.84 8.45 -13.59
CA SER A 111 -0.12 8.51 -14.70
C SER A 111 0.07 9.78 -15.55
N LYS A 112 1.23 10.44 -15.45
CA LYS A 112 1.61 11.68 -16.15
C LYS A 112 0.65 12.85 -15.87
N GLY A 113 0.11 12.91 -14.64
CA GLY A 113 -0.80 13.97 -14.20
C GLY A 113 -2.22 13.83 -14.74
N LYS A 114 -2.56 12.69 -15.37
CA LYS A 114 -3.90 12.42 -15.92
C LYS A 114 -4.81 11.65 -14.97
N GLY A 115 -4.24 11.02 -13.94
CA GLY A 115 -4.97 10.22 -12.98
C GLY A 115 -5.40 11.02 -11.76
N GLY A 116 -4.51 11.85 -11.24
CA GLY A 116 -4.73 12.59 -9.99
C GLY A 116 -4.89 11.65 -8.79
N SER A 117 -5.62 12.10 -7.77
CA SER A 117 -5.71 11.41 -6.47
C SER A 117 -6.30 10.00 -6.50
N MET A 118 -7.12 9.64 -7.48
CA MET A 118 -7.88 8.38 -7.39
C MET A 118 -7.38 7.31 -8.36
N HIS A 119 -6.50 7.65 -9.30
CA HIS A 119 -6.23 6.84 -10.49
C HIS A 119 -4.73 6.72 -10.75
N MET A 120 -4.02 6.10 -9.81
CA MET A 120 -2.59 5.88 -9.90
C MET A 120 -2.29 4.39 -10.02
N PHE A 121 -1.40 4.01 -10.93
CA PHE A 121 -1.15 2.60 -11.28
C PHE A 121 0.36 2.34 -11.40
N SER A 122 0.78 1.11 -11.17
CA SER A 122 2.15 0.67 -11.47
C SER A 122 2.22 -0.80 -11.82
N VAL A 123 2.51 -1.08 -13.09
CA VAL A 123 2.78 -2.43 -13.58
C VAL A 123 4.04 -3.00 -12.92
N GLU A 124 5.09 -2.19 -12.77
CA GLU A 124 6.36 -2.61 -12.15
C GLU A 124 6.17 -3.08 -10.71
N LYS A 125 5.28 -2.44 -9.95
CA LYS A 125 5.00 -2.78 -8.55
C LYS A 125 3.78 -3.69 -8.38
N ASN A 126 3.21 -4.22 -9.46
CA ASN A 126 1.96 -4.99 -9.43
C ASN A 126 0.81 -4.26 -8.67
N PHE A 127 0.78 -2.93 -8.80
CA PHE A 127 -0.24 -2.08 -8.21
C PHE A 127 -1.27 -1.70 -9.27
N TYR A 128 -2.44 -2.33 -9.21
CA TYR A 128 -3.55 -2.17 -10.16
C TYR A 128 -4.50 -1.03 -9.79
N GLY A 129 -4.00 -0.15 -8.93
CA GLY A 129 -4.46 1.21 -8.73
C GLY A 129 -5.69 1.41 -7.88
N GLY A 130 -5.97 2.69 -7.65
CA GLY A 130 -7.22 3.18 -7.10
C GLY A 130 -8.32 3.24 -8.15
N HIS A 131 -9.52 2.85 -7.71
CA HIS A 131 -10.74 2.90 -8.52
C HIS A 131 -11.75 3.85 -7.89
N GLY A 132 -12.24 4.78 -8.71
CA GLY A 132 -13.23 5.80 -8.28
C GLY A 132 -14.66 5.26 -8.20
N ILE A 133 -14.96 4.16 -8.89
CA ILE A 133 -16.28 3.53 -8.84
C ILE A 133 -16.32 2.56 -7.67
N VAL A 134 -17.18 2.87 -6.70
CA VAL A 134 -17.29 2.11 -5.45
C VAL A 134 -17.64 0.65 -5.73
N GLY A 135 -16.78 -0.26 -5.27
CA GLY A 135 -16.95 -1.70 -5.39
C GLY A 135 -16.41 -2.30 -6.70
N ALA A 136 -16.10 -1.49 -7.71
CA ALA A 136 -15.63 -1.98 -9.02
C ALA A 136 -14.26 -2.68 -8.97
N GLN A 137 -13.43 -2.33 -7.99
CA GLN A 137 -12.15 -2.98 -7.79
C GLN A 137 -12.26 -4.43 -7.30
N VAL A 138 -13.40 -4.82 -6.71
CA VAL A 138 -13.58 -6.15 -6.14
C VAL A 138 -13.59 -7.23 -7.24
N PRO A 139 -14.47 -7.17 -8.25
CA PRO A 139 -14.44 -8.14 -9.34
C PRO A 139 -13.16 -8.08 -10.17
N LEU A 140 -12.58 -6.89 -10.36
CA LEU A 140 -11.28 -6.76 -11.03
C LEU A 140 -10.17 -7.50 -10.27
N GLY A 141 -10.12 -7.33 -8.94
CA GLY A 141 -9.21 -8.04 -8.07
C GLY A 141 -9.41 -9.55 -8.08
N THR A 142 -10.67 -10.01 -8.08
CA THR A 142 -10.99 -11.44 -8.20
C THR A 142 -10.50 -12.00 -9.53
N GLY A 143 -10.59 -11.22 -10.61
CA GLY A 143 -9.99 -11.57 -11.90
C GLY A 143 -8.46 -11.69 -11.85
N LEU A 144 -7.76 -10.81 -11.10
CA LEU A 144 -6.31 -10.93 -10.88
C LEU A 144 -5.96 -12.23 -10.13
N ALA A 145 -6.70 -12.54 -9.07
CA ALA A 145 -6.51 -13.80 -8.32
C ALA A 145 -6.75 -15.02 -9.22
N PHE A 146 -7.80 -15.01 -10.03
CA PHE A 146 -8.08 -16.07 -10.99
C PHE A 146 -6.95 -16.19 -12.03
N ALA A 147 -6.38 -15.08 -12.51
CA ALA A 147 -5.28 -15.10 -13.45
C ALA A 147 -4.00 -15.74 -12.87
N ASN A 148 -3.73 -15.58 -11.57
CA ASN A 148 -2.63 -16.28 -10.90
C ASN A 148 -2.85 -17.78 -10.88
N LYS A 149 -4.06 -18.20 -10.49
CA LYS A 149 -4.48 -19.61 -10.52
C LYS A 149 -4.36 -20.20 -11.93
N TYR A 150 -4.87 -19.48 -12.93
CA TYR A 150 -4.87 -19.92 -14.32
C TYR A 150 -3.45 -20.11 -14.87
N ARG A 151 -2.51 -19.26 -14.45
CA ARG A 151 -1.09 -19.35 -14.81
C ARG A 151 -0.31 -20.39 -13.99
N GLY A 152 -0.92 -20.98 -12.97
CA GLY A 152 -0.27 -21.94 -12.07
C GLY A 152 0.88 -21.33 -11.28
N ASN A 153 0.76 -20.05 -10.89
CA ASN A 153 1.73 -19.41 -9.98
C ASN A 153 1.16 -19.26 -8.57
N ASP A 154 2.05 -19.04 -7.60
CA ASP A 154 1.70 -18.96 -6.18
C ASP A 154 1.41 -17.53 -5.69
N ASN A 155 1.24 -16.57 -6.61
CA ASN A 155 0.97 -15.18 -6.25
C ASN A 155 -0.49 -15.00 -5.81
N VAL A 156 -0.74 -14.04 -4.93
CA VAL A 156 -2.09 -13.65 -4.47
C VAL A 156 -2.43 -12.21 -4.87
N ALA A 157 -3.73 -11.91 -4.94
CA ALA A 157 -4.22 -10.56 -5.14
C ALA A 157 -4.84 -10.01 -3.85
N PHE A 158 -4.29 -8.92 -3.34
CA PHE A 158 -4.83 -8.16 -2.22
C PHE A 158 -5.86 -7.15 -2.74
N ILE A 159 -7.12 -7.37 -2.37
CA ILE A 159 -8.28 -6.61 -2.85
C ILE A 159 -8.82 -5.78 -1.70
N TYR A 160 -8.56 -4.47 -1.72
CA TYR A 160 -9.00 -3.56 -0.68
C TYR A 160 -10.33 -2.89 -1.04
N PHE A 161 -11.26 -2.87 -0.10
CA PHE A 161 -12.53 -2.18 -0.22
C PHE A 161 -13.02 -1.73 1.15
N GLY A 162 -13.77 -0.62 1.19
CA GLY A 162 -14.33 -0.09 2.43
C GLY A 162 -15.63 -0.78 2.81
N ASP A 163 -16.08 -0.54 4.04
CA ASP A 163 -17.38 -0.93 4.56
C ASP A 163 -18.54 -0.44 3.68
N GLY A 164 -18.48 0.80 3.18
CA GLY A 164 -19.48 1.29 2.22
C GLY A 164 -19.52 0.49 0.91
N ALA A 165 -18.36 0.03 0.43
CA ALA A 165 -18.25 -0.78 -0.78
C ALA A 165 -18.69 -2.24 -0.57
N ALA A 166 -18.70 -2.73 0.67
CA ALA A 166 -19.15 -4.09 0.98
C ALA A 166 -20.62 -4.33 0.63
N ASN A 167 -21.42 -3.26 0.50
CA ASN A 167 -22.84 -3.33 0.13
C ASN A 167 -23.07 -3.34 -1.39
N GLN A 168 -22.02 -3.34 -2.21
CA GLN A 168 -22.14 -3.40 -3.68
C GLN A 168 -22.39 -4.83 -4.15
N GLY A 169 -23.40 -5.03 -5.00
CA GLY A 169 -23.80 -6.35 -5.51
C GLY A 169 -22.66 -7.14 -6.16
N GLN A 170 -21.83 -6.46 -6.96
CA GLN A 170 -20.64 -7.04 -7.60
C GLN A 170 -19.62 -7.62 -6.60
N GLY A 171 -19.61 -7.15 -5.35
CA GLY A 171 -18.77 -7.73 -4.29
C GLY A 171 -19.24 -9.14 -3.91
N TYR A 172 -20.56 -9.33 -3.75
CA TYR A 172 -21.15 -10.63 -3.44
C TYR A 172 -21.01 -11.63 -4.59
N GLU A 173 -21.18 -11.16 -5.84
CA GLU A 173 -20.89 -11.97 -7.03
C GLU A 173 -19.43 -12.44 -7.00
N SER A 174 -18.50 -11.53 -6.73
CA SER A 174 -17.07 -11.83 -6.65
C SER A 174 -16.74 -12.84 -5.56
N PHE A 175 -17.36 -12.75 -4.38
CA PHE A 175 -17.16 -13.74 -3.31
C PHE A 175 -17.64 -15.14 -3.72
N ASN A 176 -18.80 -15.24 -4.38
CA ASN A 176 -19.31 -16.52 -4.86
C ASN A 176 -18.36 -17.14 -5.89
N MET A 177 -17.89 -16.34 -6.86
CA MET A 177 -16.95 -16.83 -7.88
C MET A 177 -15.59 -17.21 -7.27
N ALA A 178 -15.05 -16.40 -6.37
CA ALA A 178 -13.79 -16.68 -5.69
C ALA A 178 -13.83 -17.96 -4.84
N LYS A 179 -15.00 -18.29 -4.28
CA LYS A 179 -15.19 -19.54 -3.53
C LYS A 179 -15.31 -20.75 -4.45
N LEU A 180 -15.94 -20.58 -5.62
CA LEU A 180 -16.19 -21.66 -6.57
C LEU A 180 -14.94 -22.04 -7.37
N TRP A 181 -14.12 -21.06 -7.73
CA TRP A 181 -12.95 -21.26 -8.58
C TRP A 181 -11.80 -21.92 -7.84
#